data_AF-A0A6P7FF00-F1
#
_entry.id   AF-A0A6P7FF00-F1
#
_cell.length_a   1.000
_cell.length_b   1.000
_cell.length_c   1.000
_cell.angle_alpha   90.00
_cell.angle_beta   90.00
_cell.angle_gamma   90.00
#
_symmetry.space_group_name_H-M   'P 1'
#
loop_
_entity.id
_entity.type
_entity.pdbx_description
1 polymer ?
#
loop_
_entity_poly.entity_id
_entity_poly.type
_entity_poly.pdbx_seq_one_letter_code
_entity_poly.pdbx_strand_id
1 'polypeptide(L)'
;MKKLDPITERDLIFHELIEECKHAVPGAMLPYGLRNRLEKCSPETRRDIVNRVKKGCSPLFIACKKGQTEIVEYLLTVCSANVEQKGLFEVQEDRSTHVVTPLWCAAVSGKLEVVQALISNGANINAVSDTGSTA
;
A
#
# COMPACT_ATOMS: atom_id res chain seq x y z
N MET A 1 12.60 31.08 4.89
CA MET A 1 12.00 29.79 4.51
C MET A 1 10.81 29.53 5.42
N LYS A 2 9.57 29.55 4.89
CA LYS A 2 8.38 29.25 5.70
C LYS A 2 8.34 27.75 5.97
N LYS A 3 8.34 27.31 7.24
CA LYS A 3 7.97 25.92 7.58
C LYS A 3 6.55 25.72 7.03
N LEU A 4 6.35 24.68 6.22
CA LEU A 4 5.00 24.28 5.84
C LEU A 4 4.22 23.90 7.11
N ASP A 5 2.92 24.15 7.10
CA ASP A 5 2.07 23.68 8.18
C ASP A 5 2.04 22.12 8.19
N PRO A 6 1.91 21.50 9.37
CA PRO A 6 1.98 20.04 9.50
C PRO A 6 0.91 19.28 8.71
N ILE A 7 -0.23 19.92 8.39
CA ILE A 7 -1.32 19.30 7.64
C ILE A 7 -0.92 19.19 6.17
N THR A 8 -0.46 20.30 5.58
CA THR A 8 0.04 20.34 4.21
C THR A 8 1.24 19.40 4.02
N GLU A 9 2.14 19.28 5.00
CA GLU A 9 3.26 18.35 4.89
C GLU A 9 2.82 16.88 4.81
N ARG A 10 1.83 16.47 5.61
CA ARG A 10 1.27 15.09 5.57
C ARG A 10 0.61 14.80 4.22
N ASP A 11 -0.12 15.76 3.68
CA ASP A 11 -0.76 15.64 2.36
C ASP A 11 0.27 15.49 1.24
N LEU A 12 1.36 16.26 1.30
CA LEU A 12 2.46 16.14 0.33
C LEU A 12 3.16 14.78 0.44
N ILE A 13 3.46 14.30 1.65
CA ILE A 13 4.07 12.98 1.85
C ILE A 13 3.15 11.89 1.28
N PHE A 14 1.86 11.94 1.63
CA PHE A 14 0.89 10.97 1.12
C PHE A 14 0.79 11.00 -0.40
N HIS A 15 0.72 12.20 -1.00
CA HIS A 15 0.62 12.34 -2.45
C HIS A 15 1.85 11.75 -3.14
N GLU A 16 3.05 12.10 -2.70
CA GLU A 16 4.31 11.58 -3.22
C GLU A 16 4.40 10.06 -3.08
N LEU A 17 4.06 9.53 -1.90
CA LEU A 17 4.03 8.08 -1.65
C LEU A 17 3.12 7.34 -2.64
N ILE A 18 1.94 7.89 -2.94
CA ILE A 18 1.05 7.27 -3.93
C ILE A 18 1.66 7.31 -5.34
N GLU A 19 2.27 8.41 -5.75
CA GLU A 19 2.90 8.49 -7.07
C GLU A 19 4.11 7.55 -7.18
N GLU A 20 4.92 7.42 -6.13
CA GLU A 20 5.99 6.42 -6.06
C GLU A 20 5.44 4.99 -6.19
N CYS A 21 4.39 4.62 -5.45
CA CYS A 21 3.80 3.28 -5.57
C CYS A 21 3.24 3.01 -6.98
N LYS A 22 2.79 4.03 -7.71
CA LYS A 22 2.27 3.86 -9.08
C LYS A 22 3.35 3.68 -10.14
N HIS A 23 4.47 4.37 -9.97
CA HIS A 23 5.49 4.56 -11.00
C HIS A 23 6.83 3.89 -10.70
N ALA A 24 7.06 3.44 -9.46
CA ALA A 24 8.28 2.75 -9.09
C ALA A 24 8.49 1.49 -9.94
N VAL A 25 9.73 1.35 -10.40
CA VAL A 25 10.17 0.16 -11.15
C VAL A 25 10.17 -1.06 -10.23
N PRO A 26 10.00 -2.28 -10.76
CA PRO A 26 10.15 -3.50 -9.97
C PRO A 26 11.50 -3.53 -9.24
N GLY A 27 11.52 -3.86 -7.95
CA GLY A 27 12.72 -3.89 -7.11
C GLY A 27 13.17 -2.53 -6.54
N ALA A 28 12.46 -1.43 -6.84
CA ALA A 28 12.80 -0.12 -6.29
C ALA A 28 12.34 0.04 -4.84
N MET A 29 13.19 0.67 -4.03
CA MET A 29 12.81 1.17 -2.72
C MET A 29 12.25 2.59 -2.82
N LEU A 30 11.44 2.99 -1.84
CA LEU A 30 11.01 4.40 -1.72
C LEU A 30 12.23 5.33 -1.70
N PRO A 31 12.20 6.50 -2.36
CA PRO A 31 13.31 7.45 -2.34
C PRO A 31 13.72 7.83 -0.92
N TYR A 32 15.02 7.99 -0.68
CA TYR A 32 15.55 8.34 0.65
C TYR A 32 14.88 9.59 1.24
N GLY A 33 14.63 10.61 0.42
CA GLY A 33 13.95 11.83 0.85
C GLY A 33 12.55 11.57 1.40
N LEU A 34 11.78 10.70 0.76
CA LEU A 34 10.44 10.31 1.19
C LEU A 34 10.50 9.45 2.46
N ARG A 35 11.40 8.45 2.52
CA ARG A 35 11.60 7.62 3.72
C ARG A 35 11.97 8.45 4.94
N ASN A 36 12.97 9.33 4.80
CA ASN A 36 13.39 10.23 5.88
C ASN A 36 12.25 11.14 6.38
N ARG A 37 11.35 11.59 5.49
CA ARG A 37 10.18 12.39 5.89
C ARG A 37 9.15 11.56 6.65
N LEU A 38 8.86 10.34 6.19
CA LEU A 38 8.01 9.40 6.92
C LEU A 38 8.61 9.05 8.29
N GLU A 39 9.92 8.82 8.36
CA GLU A 39 10.64 8.45 9.57
C GLU A 39 10.71 9.59 10.61
N LYS A 40 10.71 10.84 10.16
CA LYS A 40 10.60 12.02 11.03
C LYS A 40 9.22 12.22 11.63
N CYS A 41 8.17 11.66 11.03
CA CYS A 41 6.83 11.70 11.62
C CYS A 41 6.76 10.80 12.86
N SER A 42 5.86 11.14 13.80
CA SER A 42 5.52 10.24 14.90
C SER A 42 4.96 8.91 14.35
N PRO A 43 5.09 7.79 15.08
CA PRO A 43 4.56 6.50 14.63
C PRO A 43 3.08 6.55 14.25
N GLU A 44 2.26 7.28 15.01
CA GLU A 44 0.83 7.46 14.76
C GLU A 44 0.60 8.24 13.47
N THR A 45 1.31 9.36 13.29
CA THR A 45 1.19 10.19 12.08
C THR A 45 1.64 9.42 10.85
N ARG A 46 2.74 8.66 10.95
CA ARG A 46 3.25 7.81 9.86
C ARG A 46 2.24 6.74 9.47
N ARG A 47 1.70 6.03 10.47
CA ARG A 47 0.63 5.05 10.29
C ARG A 47 -0.59 5.65 9.63
N ASP A 48 -1.02 6.84 10.08
CA ASP A 48 -2.20 7.50 9.51
C ASP A 48 -1.95 7.88 8.04
N ILE A 49 -0.75 8.39 7.69
CA ILE A 49 -0.38 8.70 6.30
C ILE A 49 -0.46 7.45 5.41
N VAL A 50 0.15 6.34 5.81
CA VAL A 50 0.23 5.13 4.96
C VAL A 50 -1.07 4.35 4.86
N ASN A 51 -2.04 4.61 5.75
CA ASN A 51 -3.38 4.01 5.71
C ASN A 51 -4.44 4.89 5.04
N ARG A 52 -4.06 6.07 4.53
CA ARG A 52 -4.97 6.88 3.70
C ARG A 52 -5.19 6.20 2.35
N VAL A 53 -6.33 6.53 1.74
CA VAL A 53 -6.73 5.99 0.44
C VAL A 53 -6.82 7.10 -0.62
N LYS A 54 -6.39 6.80 -1.84
CA LYS A 54 -6.59 7.65 -3.03
C LYS A 54 -7.22 6.79 -4.12
N LYS A 55 -8.37 7.21 -4.65
CA LYS A 55 -9.19 6.42 -5.59
C LYS A 55 -9.51 5.00 -5.07
N GLY A 56 -9.80 4.89 -3.77
CA GLY A 56 -10.18 3.63 -3.12
C GLY A 56 -9.02 2.66 -2.83
N CYS A 57 -7.76 3.05 -3.03
CA CYS A 57 -6.61 2.20 -2.74
C CYS A 57 -5.62 2.91 -1.80
N SER A 58 -5.07 2.15 -0.85
CA SER A 58 -3.95 2.59 -0.01
C SER A 58 -2.60 2.44 -0.74
N PRO A 59 -1.53 3.10 -0.28
CA PRO A 59 -0.17 2.85 -0.77
C PRO A 59 0.21 1.37 -0.77
N LEU A 60 -0.11 0.65 0.32
CA LEU A 60 0.15 -0.79 0.41
C LEU A 60 -0.57 -1.57 -0.69
N PHE A 61 -1.85 -1.27 -0.92
CA PHE A 61 -2.64 -1.95 -1.95
C PHE A 61 -2.06 -1.73 -3.36
N ILE A 62 -1.64 -0.51 -3.68
CA ILE A 62 -1.03 -0.19 -4.98
C ILE A 62 0.30 -0.95 -5.14
N ALA A 63 1.16 -0.93 -4.11
CA ALA A 63 2.43 -1.65 -4.12
C ALA A 63 2.22 -3.16 -4.29
N CYS A 64 1.20 -3.73 -3.64
CA CYS A 64 0.84 -5.15 -3.78
C CYS A 64 0.42 -5.50 -5.21
N LYS A 65 -0.47 -4.70 -5.82
CA LYS A 65 -0.91 -4.87 -7.21
C LYS A 65 0.26 -4.84 -8.20
N LYS A 66 1.25 -3.98 -7.92
CA LYS A 66 2.42 -3.76 -8.79
C LYS A 66 3.55 -4.74 -8.57
N GLY A 67 3.55 -5.51 -7.47
CA GLY A 67 4.65 -6.43 -7.16
C GLY A 67 5.88 -5.76 -6.55
N GLN A 68 5.71 -4.63 -5.85
CA GLN A 68 6.81 -3.85 -5.27
C GLN A 68 7.17 -4.37 -3.87
N THR A 69 7.82 -5.53 -3.80
CA THR A 69 8.10 -6.25 -2.55
C THR A 69 8.81 -5.40 -1.51
N GLU A 70 9.83 -4.62 -1.90
CA GLU A 70 10.61 -3.78 -1.00
C GLU A 70 9.77 -2.65 -0.38
N ILE A 71 8.84 -2.09 -1.16
CA ILE A 71 7.92 -1.05 -0.68
C ILE A 71 6.88 -1.69 0.25
N VAL A 72 6.36 -2.87 -0.09
CA VAL A 72 5.41 -3.63 0.74
C VAL A 72 6.03 -3.94 2.11
N GLU A 73 7.23 -4.51 2.14
CA GLU A 73 7.99 -4.79 3.36
C GLU A 73 8.17 -3.54 4.22
N TYR A 74 8.61 -2.43 3.61
CA TYR A 74 8.81 -1.16 4.33
C TYR A 74 7.50 -0.60 4.90
N LEU A 75 6.41 -0.64 4.15
CA LEU A 75 5.11 -0.15 4.60
C LEU A 75 4.56 -0.97 5.78
N LEU A 76 4.72 -2.29 5.76
CA LEU A 76 4.25 -3.18 6.82
C LEU A 76 5.12 -3.07 8.08
N THR A 77 6.45 -3.18 7.92
CA THR A 77 7.38 -3.33 9.05
C THR A 77 7.79 -2.00 9.68
N VAL A 78 7.92 -0.92 8.89
CA VAL A 78 8.41 0.39 9.37
C VAL A 78 7.28 1.41 9.55
N CYS A 79 6.21 1.31 8.74
CA CYS A 79 5.13 2.29 8.74
C CYS A 79 3.83 1.81 9.38
N SER A 80 3.73 0.54 9.80
CA SER A 80 2.51 -0.04 10.37
C SER A 80 1.29 0.09 9.46
N ALA A 81 1.47 -0.14 8.16
CA ALA A 81 0.36 -0.22 7.22
C ALA A 81 -0.58 -1.37 7.61
N ASN A 82 -1.88 -1.16 7.47
CA ASN A 82 -2.89 -2.16 7.76
C ASN A 82 -2.90 -3.21 6.64
N VAL A 83 -2.38 -4.40 6.96
CA VAL A 83 -2.28 -5.55 6.05
C VAL A 83 -3.63 -6.01 5.49
N GLU A 84 -4.72 -5.75 6.22
CA GLU A 84 -6.09 -6.12 5.83
C GLU A 84 -6.87 -4.96 5.18
N GLN A 85 -6.23 -3.81 4.93
CA GLN A 85 -6.94 -2.66 4.36
C GLN A 85 -7.37 -2.95 2.92
N LYS A 86 -8.68 -3.19 2.76
CA LYS A 86 -9.26 -3.47 1.45
C LYS A 86 -9.12 -2.29 0.49
N GLY A 87 -8.96 -2.59 -0.78
CA GLY A 87 -8.91 -1.61 -1.87
C GLY A 87 -9.78 -2.02 -3.05
N LEU A 88 -9.97 -1.07 -3.97
CA LEU A 88 -10.69 -1.31 -5.22
C LEU A 88 -9.80 -2.03 -6.22
N PHE A 89 -10.27 -3.19 -6.69
CA PHE A 89 -9.64 -3.96 -7.75
C PHE A 89 -10.56 -4.03 -8.97
N GLU A 90 -10.06 -3.59 -10.11
CA GLU A 90 -10.76 -3.66 -11.39
C GLU A 90 -10.28 -4.89 -12.15
N VAL A 91 -11.22 -5.74 -12.54
CA VAL A 91 -11.01 -6.91 -13.40
C VAL A 91 -11.19 -6.46 -14.85
N GLN A 92 -10.17 -6.65 -15.69
CA GLN A 92 -10.17 -6.07 -17.03
C GLN A 92 -11.11 -6.83 -17.98
N GLU A 93 -11.27 -8.13 -17.74
CA GLU A 93 -12.01 -9.06 -18.58
C GLU A 93 -13.51 -8.73 -18.63
N ASP A 94 -14.11 -8.38 -17.48
CA ASP A 94 -15.54 -8.12 -17.35
C ASP A 94 -15.87 -6.67 -16.92
N ARG A 95 -14.86 -5.82 -16.71
CA ARG A 95 -14.97 -4.43 -16.25
C ARG A 95 -15.68 -4.29 -14.89
N SER A 96 -15.68 -5.36 -14.09
CA SER A 96 -16.18 -5.33 -12.72
C SER A 96 -15.16 -4.66 -11.79
N THR A 97 -15.66 -4.12 -10.68
CA THR A 97 -14.84 -3.58 -9.59
C THR A 97 -15.23 -4.27 -8.31
N HIS A 98 -14.23 -4.77 -7.59
CA HIS A 98 -14.38 -5.50 -6.34
C HIS A 98 -13.61 -4.83 -5.21
N VAL A 99 -14.14 -4.95 -3.99
CA VAL A 99 -13.45 -4.56 -2.76
C VAL A 99 -12.74 -5.79 -2.18
N VAL A 100 -11.41 -5.82 -2.30
CA VAL A 100 -10.59 -7.01 -1.99
C VAL A 100 -9.44 -6.67 -1.06
N THR A 101 -8.88 -7.68 -0.39
CA THR A 101 -7.70 -7.50 0.48
C THR A 101 -6.42 -7.30 -0.34
N PRO A 102 -5.35 -6.73 0.25
CA PRO A 102 -4.04 -6.67 -0.40
C PRO A 102 -3.52 -8.05 -0.81
N LEU A 103 -3.77 -9.09 0.00
CA LEU A 103 -3.39 -10.47 -0.30
C LEU A 103 -4.09 -11.00 -1.54
N TRP A 104 -5.41 -10.83 -1.64
CA TRP A 104 -6.18 -11.21 -2.81
C TRP A 104 -5.67 -10.52 -4.08
N CYS A 105 -5.43 -9.21 -3.98
CA CYS A 105 -4.91 -8.42 -5.10
C CYS A 105 -3.53 -8.94 -5.58
N ALA A 106 -2.63 -9.25 -4.65
CA ALA A 106 -1.30 -9.77 -4.98
C ALA A 106 -1.36 -11.17 -5.61
N ALA A 107 -2.22 -12.05 -5.08
CA ALA A 107 -2.41 -13.42 -5.56
C ALA A 107 -2.96 -13.43 -7.00
N VAL A 108 -4.04 -12.70 -7.25
CA VAL A 108 -4.64 -12.57 -8.60
C VAL A 108 -3.70 -11.91 -9.59
N SER A 109 -2.85 -10.99 -9.13
CA SER A 109 -1.83 -10.33 -9.97
C SER A 109 -0.56 -11.17 -10.17
N GLY A 110 -0.48 -12.37 -9.60
CA GLY A 110 0.66 -13.29 -9.71
C GLY A 110 1.94 -12.80 -9.03
N LYS A 111 1.83 -12.05 -7.92
CA LYS A 111 2.98 -11.45 -7.22
C LYS A 111 3.41 -12.30 -6.03
N LEU A 112 4.13 -13.39 -6.29
CA LEU A 112 4.47 -14.41 -5.30
C LEU A 112 5.25 -13.85 -4.10
N GLU A 113 6.26 -13.02 -4.35
CA GLU A 113 7.11 -12.45 -3.29
C GLU A 113 6.30 -11.51 -2.38
N VAL A 114 5.38 -10.74 -2.96
CA VAL A 114 4.44 -9.90 -2.20
C VAL A 114 3.47 -10.76 -1.38
N VAL A 115 2.95 -11.85 -1.94
CA VAL A 115 2.07 -12.78 -1.20
C VAL A 115 2.80 -13.33 0.02
N GLN A 116 4.05 -13.75 -0.13
CA GLN A 116 4.88 -14.24 0.98
C GLN A 116 5.12 -13.14 2.03
N ALA A 117 5.43 -11.91 1.61
CA ALA A 117 5.61 -10.78 2.52
C ALA A 117 4.34 -10.48 3.32
N LEU A 118 3.17 -10.46 2.67
CA LEU A 118 1.89 -10.22 3.33
C LEU A 118 1.55 -11.31 4.36
N ILE A 119 1.72 -12.60 4.00
CA ILE A 119 1.47 -13.73 4.91
C ILE A 119 2.42 -13.67 6.12
N SER A 120 3.70 -13.38 5.88
CA SER A 120 4.71 -13.26 6.95
C SER A 120 4.40 -12.10 7.91
N ASN A 121 3.66 -11.09 7.43
CA ASN A 121 3.17 -9.95 8.22
C ASN A 121 1.73 -10.12 8.73
N GLY A 122 1.21 -11.35 8.73
CA GLY A 122 -0.06 -11.70 9.39
C GLY A 122 -1.32 -11.49 8.54
N ALA A 123 -1.20 -11.42 7.21
CA ALA A 123 -2.36 -11.38 6.34
C ALA A 123 -3.23 -12.63 6.51
N ASN A 124 -4.55 -12.45 6.57
CA ASN A 124 -5.51 -13.53 6.67
C ASN A 124 -5.68 -14.23 5.30
N ILE A 125 -5.11 -15.43 5.18
CA ILE A 125 -5.21 -16.26 3.97
C ILE A 125 -6.65 -16.63 3.58
N ASN A 126 -7.57 -16.66 4.55
CA ASN A 126 -8.97 -17.00 4.32
C ASN A 126 -9.86 -15.77 4.17
N ALA A 127 -9.29 -14.57 4.01
CA ALA A 127 -10.08 -13.37 3.79
C ALA A 127 -10.80 -13.44 2.44
N VAL A 128 -12.06 -13.00 2.44
CA VAL A 128 -12.93 -13.01 1.25
C VAL A 128 -13.12 -11.61 0.65
N SER A 129 -13.26 -11.58 -0.68
CA SER A 129 -13.76 -10.42 -1.43
C SER A 129 -15.20 -10.08 -1.05
N ASP A 130 -15.70 -8.96 -1.58
CA ASP A 130 -17.14 -8.61 -1.52
C ASP A 130 -18.06 -9.62 -2.22
N THR A 131 -17.54 -10.43 -3.14
CA THR A 131 -18.24 -11.54 -3.80
C THR A 131 -18.09 -12.89 -3.11
N GLY A 132 -17.33 -12.96 -2.01
CA GLY A 132 -17.13 -14.20 -1.25
C GLY A 132 -15.96 -15.08 -1.73
N SER A 133 -15.17 -14.63 -2.71
CA SER A 133 -14.00 -15.36 -3.22
C SER A 133 -12.79 -15.18 -2.30
N THR A 134 -12.01 -16.24 -2.08
CA THR A 134 -10.69 -16.17 -1.41
C THR A 134 -9.56 -15.86 -2.41
N ALA A 135 -8.39 -15.50 -1.87
CA ALA A 135 -7.18 -15.15 -2.61
C ALA A 135 -6.54 -16.37 -3.32
#